data_AF-A0AAU4EID0-F1
#
_entry.id   AF-A0AAU4EID0-F1
#
_cell.length_a   1.000
_cell.length_b   1.000
_cell.length_c   1.000
_cell.angle_alpha   90.00
_cell.angle_beta   90.00
_cell.angle_gamma   90.00
#
_symmetry.space_group_name_H-M   'P 1'
#
loop_
_entity.id
_entity.type
_entity.pdbx_description
1 polymer ?
#
loop_
_entity_poly.entity_id
_entity_poly.type
_entity_poly.pdbx_seq_one_letter_code
_entity_poly.pdbx_strand_id
1 'polypeptide(L)'
;MRGRGPKVHPKPLTTGAVGEATEGLLVRVAATITKAPEPDLPYGRKFYVDDGSGELTIFANTETGIDLSGLAVGGTVRVTGFSSQYDTHYEIDPRSPADVTVRQP
;
A
#
# COMPACT_ATOMS: atom_id res chain seq x y z
N MET A 1 -2.93 -18.01 20.26
CA MET A 1 -1.52 -18.07 20.71
C MET A 1 -0.75 -16.91 20.05
N ARG A 2 0.22 -16.29 20.72
CA ARG A 2 1.12 -15.30 20.10
C ARG A 2 2.50 -15.95 19.96
N GLY A 3 3.09 -15.86 18.78
CA GLY A 3 4.47 -16.33 18.56
C GLY A 3 5.46 -15.53 19.42
N ARG A 4 6.54 -16.18 19.84
CA ARG A 4 7.60 -15.54 20.65
C ARG A 4 8.67 -14.82 19.83
N GLY A 5 8.50 -14.78 18.50
CA GLY A 5 9.42 -14.07 17.61
C GLY A 5 9.39 -12.56 17.83
N PRO A 6 10.46 -11.84 17.46
CA PRO A 6 10.47 -10.39 17.50
C PRO A 6 9.37 -9.81 16.61
N LYS A 7 8.84 -8.65 17.00
CA LYS A 7 7.84 -7.95 16.19
C LYS A 7 8.48 -7.53 14.86
N VAL A 8 7.85 -7.90 13.75
CA VAL A 8 8.27 -7.40 12.44
C VAL A 8 7.89 -5.92 12.34
N HIS A 9 8.88 -5.10 11.99
CA HIS A 9 8.69 -3.68 11.75
C HIS A 9 8.69 -3.41 10.24
N PRO A 10 7.78 -2.56 9.73
CA PRO A 10 7.80 -2.19 8.32
C PRO A 10 9.11 -1.49 7.95
N LYS A 11 9.73 -1.91 6.85
CA LYS A 11 10.88 -1.23 6.25
C LYS A 11 10.40 0.02 5.49
N PRO A 12 10.87 1.24 5.82
CA PRO A 12 10.57 2.42 5.03
C PRO A 12 11.20 2.33 3.65
N LEU A 13 10.44 2.65 2.60
CA LEU A 13 10.90 2.70 1.21
C LEU A 13 10.32 3.94 0.52
N THR A 14 10.95 4.35 -0.58
CA THR A 14 10.32 5.22 -1.57
C THR A 14 9.42 4.40 -2.49
N THR A 15 8.45 5.03 -3.17
CA THR A 15 7.51 4.31 -4.03
C THR A 15 8.20 3.55 -5.16
N GLY A 16 9.15 4.19 -5.86
CA GLY A 16 9.94 3.57 -6.94
C GLY A 16 10.98 2.55 -6.48
N ALA A 17 11.19 2.37 -5.17
CA ALA A 17 12.08 1.35 -4.63
C ALA A 17 11.37 0.03 -4.31
N VAL A 18 10.04 -0.02 -4.44
CA VAL A 18 9.27 -1.26 -4.31
C VAL A 18 9.43 -2.08 -5.59
N GLY A 19 9.96 -3.29 -5.46
CA GLY A 19 10.27 -4.17 -6.59
C GLY A 19 10.69 -5.57 -6.17
N GLU A 20 11.25 -6.35 -7.10
CA GLU A 20 11.68 -7.75 -6.90
C GLU A 20 12.50 -7.96 -5.61
N ALA A 21 13.46 -7.06 -5.36
CA ALA A 21 14.34 -7.16 -4.18
C ALA A 21 13.63 -6.90 -2.83
N THR A 22 12.40 -6.42 -2.85
CA THR A 22 11.63 -6.13 -1.63
C THR A 22 10.42 -7.03 -1.44
N GLU A 23 10.13 -7.92 -2.39
CA GLU A 23 8.97 -8.81 -2.33
C GLU A 23 8.92 -9.65 -1.04
N GLY A 24 7.71 -9.81 -0.51
CA GLY A 24 7.45 -10.50 0.75
C GLY A 24 7.85 -9.73 2.00
N LEU A 25 8.55 -8.60 1.89
CA LEU A 25 8.86 -7.75 3.04
C LEU A 25 7.63 -6.95 3.47
N LEU A 26 7.50 -6.75 4.77
CA LEU A 26 6.60 -5.73 5.31
C LEU A 26 7.26 -4.36 5.10
N VAL A 27 6.64 -3.51 4.29
CA VAL A 27 7.18 -2.21 3.89
C VAL A 27 6.24 -1.06 4.24
N ARG A 28 6.74 0.17 4.15
CA ARG A 28 5.96 1.39 4.35
C ARG A 28 6.43 2.51 3.43
N VAL A 29 5.47 3.16 2.77
CA VAL A 29 5.67 4.33 1.92
C VAL A 29 4.84 5.51 2.42
N ALA A 30 5.26 6.73 2.10
CA ALA A 30 4.48 7.95 2.28
C ALA A 30 4.53 8.75 0.98
N ALA A 31 3.37 8.98 0.36
CA ALA A 31 3.31 9.41 -1.03
C ALA A 31 2.01 10.17 -1.32
N THR A 32 1.97 10.87 -2.46
CA THR A 32 0.79 11.57 -2.95
C THR A 32 -0.06 10.61 -3.76
N ILE A 33 -1.38 10.63 -3.57
CA ILE A 33 -2.32 9.86 -4.38
C ILE A 33 -2.37 10.46 -5.79
N THR A 34 -1.95 9.68 -6.79
CA THR A 34 -1.94 10.10 -8.20
C THR A 34 -3.22 9.68 -8.93
N LYS A 35 -3.84 8.58 -8.52
CA LYS A 35 -5.16 8.13 -9.03
C LYS A 35 -6.04 7.66 -7.87
N ALA A 36 -7.31 8.08 -7.89
CA ALA A 36 -8.28 7.75 -6.85
C ALA A 36 -8.64 6.25 -6.86
N PRO A 37 -9.19 5.69 -5.75
CA PRO A 37 -9.55 4.29 -5.68
C PRO A 37 -10.60 3.84 -6.69
N GLU A 38 -10.24 2.87 -7.53
CA GLU A 38 -11.13 2.24 -8.50
C GLU A 38 -11.41 0.77 -8.14
N PRO A 39 -12.57 0.21 -8.55
CA PRO A 39 -12.88 -1.20 -8.35
C PRO A 39 -11.97 -2.12 -9.18
N ASP A 40 -11.50 -3.21 -8.57
CA ASP A 40 -10.82 -4.32 -9.24
C ASP A 40 -11.52 -5.63 -8.84
N LEU A 41 -12.75 -5.77 -9.34
CA LEU A 41 -13.69 -6.81 -8.91
C LEU A 41 -13.39 -8.16 -9.56
N PRO A 42 -13.61 -9.28 -8.85
CA PRO A 42 -14.23 -9.39 -7.52
C PRO A 42 -13.23 -9.25 -6.35
N TYR A 43 -11.97 -8.94 -6.60
CA TYR A 43 -10.87 -9.14 -5.66
C TYR A 43 -10.68 -8.00 -4.66
N GLY A 44 -10.92 -6.76 -5.09
CA GLY A 44 -10.67 -5.61 -4.25
C GLY A 44 -10.80 -4.28 -4.97
N ARG A 45 -9.98 -3.33 -4.53
CA ARG A 45 -9.88 -1.98 -5.09
C ARG A 45 -8.43 -1.59 -5.13
N LYS A 46 -8.04 -0.81 -6.13
CA LYS A 46 -6.68 -0.27 -6.23
C LYS A 46 -6.68 1.23 -6.36
N PHE A 47 -5.58 1.83 -5.94
CA PHE A 47 -5.26 3.23 -6.17
C PHE A 47 -3.77 3.37 -6.38
N TYR A 48 -3.34 4.55 -6.83
CA TYR A 48 -1.96 4.79 -7.23
C TYR A 48 -1.37 5.94 -6.41
N VAL A 49 -0.11 5.79 -6.04
CA VAL A 49 0.62 6.78 -5.25
C VAL A 49 2.02 7.00 -5.80
N ASP A 50 2.56 8.21 -5.62
CA ASP A 50 3.92 8.54 -6.01
C ASP A 50 4.54 9.55 -5.03
N ASP A 51 5.77 9.30 -4.58
CA ASP A 51 6.56 10.23 -3.78
C ASP A 51 7.57 11.04 -4.62
N GLY A 52 7.53 10.88 -5.94
CA GLY A 52 8.43 11.47 -6.93
C GLY A 52 9.52 10.52 -7.42
N SER A 53 9.65 9.33 -6.83
CA SER A 53 10.61 8.31 -7.27
C SER A 53 10.03 7.28 -8.25
N GLY A 54 8.70 7.27 -8.45
CA GLY A 54 8.01 6.37 -9.37
C GLY A 54 6.64 5.97 -8.86
N GLU A 55 5.65 5.86 -9.76
CA GLU A 55 4.28 5.49 -9.40
C GLU A 55 4.21 4.03 -8.90
N LEU A 56 3.45 3.83 -7.83
CA LEU A 56 3.25 2.54 -7.18
C LEU A 56 1.76 2.23 -7.02
N THR A 57 1.37 1.00 -7.35
CA THR A 57 0.03 0.47 -7.12
C THR A 57 -0.14 0.07 -5.65
N ILE A 58 -1.28 0.44 -5.06
CA ILE A 58 -1.73 -0.08 -3.76
C ILE A 58 -3.00 -0.90 -4.01
N PHE A 59 -2.97 -2.18 -3.66
CA PHE A 59 -4.11 -3.09 -3.86
C PHE A 59 -4.73 -3.49 -2.51
N ALA A 60 -5.96 -3.02 -2.26
CA ALA A 60 -6.72 -3.37 -1.08
C ALA A 60 -7.68 -4.54 -1.38
N ASN A 61 -7.35 -5.72 -0.86
CA ASN A 61 -8.20 -6.90 -0.97
C ASN A 61 -9.53 -6.72 -0.22
N THR A 62 -10.63 -7.24 -0.78
CA THR A 62 -12.00 -7.12 -0.24
C THR A 62 -12.15 -7.63 1.22
N GLU A 63 -11.35 -8.61 1.63
CA GLU A 63 -11.44 -9.24 2.96
C GLU A 63 -10.72 -8.45 4.07
N THR A 64 -9.94 -7.43 3.71
CA THR A 64 -9.17 -6.63 4.68
C THR A 64 -10.02 -5.63 5.46
N GLY A 65 -11.23 -5.32 4.97
CA GLY A 65 -12.12 -4.31 5.55
C GLY A 65 -11.60 -2.87 5.47
N ILE A 66 -10.59 -2.61 4.62
CA ILE A 66 -10.03 -1.27 4.43
C ILE A 66 -11.05 -0.37 3.73
N ASP A 67 -11.44 0.70 4.40
CA ASP A 67 -12.23 1.76 3.78
C ASP A 67 -11.31 2.74 3.04
N LEU A 68 -11.50 2.81 1.72
CA LEU A 68 -10.80 3.76 0.85
C LEU A 68 -11.65 4.99 0.54
N SER A 69 -12.83 5.12 1.15
CA SER A 69 -13.64 6.32 1.04
C SER A 69 -12.87 7.54 1.57
N GLY A 70 -12.98 8.66 0.88
CA GLY A 70 -12.26 9.89 1.23
C GLY A 70 -10.81 9.98 0.75
N LEU A 71 -10.24 8.92 0.14
CA LEU A 71 -8.99 9.03 -0.60
C LEU A 71 -9.24 9.78 -1.92
N ALA A 72 -8.49 10.86 -2.15
CA ALA A 72 -8.61 11.69 -3.33
C ALA A 72 -7.23 12.04 -3.90
N VAL A 73 -7.17 12.26 -5.21
CA VAL A 73 -5.96 12.70 -5.91
C VAL A 73 -5.42 13.98 -5.27
N GLY A 74 -4.10 14.04 -5.10
CA GLY A 74 -3.39 15.14 -4.43
C GLY A 74 -3.32 15.00 -2.91
N GLY A 75 -4.09 14.09 -2.29
CA GLY A 75 -3.95 13.78 -0.86
C GLY A 75 -2.67 13.02 -0.57
N THR A 76 -2.07 13.26 0.61
CA THR A 76 -0.92 12.49 1.09
C THR A 76 -1.39 11.31 1.92
N VAL A 77 -0.86 10.12 1.62
CA VAL A 77 -1.18 8.88 2.33
C VAL A 77 0.09 8.21 2.80
N ARG A 78 0.01 7.51 3.94
CA ARG A 78 1.02 6.56 4.38
C ARG A 78 0.42 5.16 4.34
N VAL A 79 1.05 4.28 3.57
CA VAL A 79 0.63 2.90 3.37
C VAL A 79 1.67 1.96 3.97
N THR A 80 1.23 0.95 4.70
CA THR A 80 2.02 -0.17 5.20
C THR A 80 1.45 -1.46 4.62
N GLY A 81 2.28 -2.40 4.19
CA GLY A 81 1.77 -3.66 3.63
C GLY A 81 2.88 -4.55 3.15
N PHE A 82 2.54 -5.68 2.56
CA PHE A 82 3.54 -6.52 1.91
C PHE A 82 3.89 -5.93 0.55
N SER A 83 5.18 -5.84 0.23
CA SER A 83 5.62 -5.65 -1.15
C SER A 83 5.31 -6.92 -1.91
N SER A 84 4.56 -6.80 -3.00
CA SER A 84 4.07 -7.91 -3.82
C SER A 84 4.25 -7.59 -5.30
N GLN A 85 4.03 -8.60 -6.14
CA GLN A 85 3.90 -8.47 -7.59
C GLN A 85 2.58 -9.09 -8.02
N TYR A 86 1.86 -8.38 -8.89
CA TYR A 86 0.74 -8.92 -9.63
C TYR A 86 1.00 -8.76 -11.13
N ASP A 87 0.99 -9.88 -11.85
CA ASP A 87 1.36 -9.94 -13.26
C ASP A 87 2.73 -9.29 -13.52
N THR A 88 2.76 -8.11 -14.13
CA THR A 88 3.98 -7.41 -14.54
C THR A 88 4.31 -6.18 -13.69
N HIS A 89 3.50 -5.84 -12.69
CA HIS A 89 3.70 -4.67 -11.84
C HIS A 89 3.90 -5.03 -10.37
N TYR A 90 4.63 -4.17 -9.65
CA TYR A 90 4.79 -4.27 -8.21
C TYR A 90 3.75 -3.43 -7.47
N GLU A 91 3.36 -3.91 -6.29
CA GLU A 91 2.33 -3.29 -5.48
C GLU A 91 2.60 -3.45 -3.99
N ILE A 92 1.85 -2.69 -3.18
CA ILE A 92 1.75 -2.93 -1.74
C ILE A 92 0.35 -3.45 -1.41
N ASP A 93 0.32 -4.56 -0.67
CA ASP A 93 -0.89 -5.20 -0.14
C ASP A 93 -1.05 -4.85 1.35
N PRO A 94 -1.81 -3.79 1.70
CA PRO A 94 -2.16 -3.50 3.08
C PRO A 94 -3.05 -4.59 3.68
N ARG A 95 -2.90 -4.85 4.97
CA ARG A 95 -3.48 -6.04 5.63
C ARG A 95 -4.73 -5.71 6.46
N SER A 96 -4.95 -4.43 6.76
CA SER A 96 -6.02 -3.98 7.67
C SER A 96 -6.25 -2.46 7.57
N PRO A 97 -7.33 -1.89 8.12
CA PRO A 97 -7.58 -0.45 8.09
C PRO A 97 -6.44 0.40 8.68
N ALA A 98 -5.71 -0.12 9.67
CA ALA A 98 -4.58 0.59 10.30
C ALA A 98 -3.37 0.77 9.37
N ASP A 99 -3.31 0.03 8.26
CA ASP A 99 -2.20 0.06 7.32
C ASP A 99 -2.31 1.22 6.31
N VAL A 100 -3.49 1.84 6.15
CA VAL A 100 -3.72 2.99 5.26
C VAL A 100 -4.12 4.20 6.09
N THR A 101 -3.29 5.25 6.09
CA THR A 101 -3.54 6.46 6.89
C THR A 101 -3.36 7.71 6.06
N VAL A 102 -4.39 8.55 5.98
CA VAL A 102 -4.31 9.87 5.34
C VAL A 102 -3.54 10.81 6.25
N ARG A 103 -2.62 11.59 5.68
CA ARG A 103 -2.04 12.74 6.36
C ARG A 103 -2.87 13.96 5.96
N GLN A 104 -3.63 14.50 6.90
CA GLN A 104 -4.20 15.83 6.74
C GLN A 104 -3.05 16.86 6.79
N PRO A 105 -3.14 17.94 6.01
CA PRO A 105 -2.24 19.08 6.15
C PRO A 105 -2.34 19.70 7.54
#